data_AF-A0A1H8NJ30-F1
#
_entry.id   AF-A0A1H8NJ30-F1
#
_cell.length_a   1.000
_cell.length_b   1.000
_cell.length_c   1.000
_cell.angle_alpha   90.00
_cell.angle_beta   90.00
_cell.angle_gamma   90.00
#
_symmetry.space_group_name_H-M   'P 1'
#
loop_
_entity.id
_entity.type
_entity.pdbx_description
1 polymer ?
#
loop_
_entity_poly.entity_id
_entity_poly.type
_entity_poly.pdbx_seq_one_letter_code
_entity_poly.pdbx_strand_id
1 'polypeptide(L)'
;MSCRLPAEELHAFDALCTQLGAKSRSDGVRSVVRMASGFLEFSREDSARLEEIRYELGKIGTNVNQIALAANRGRAPMVKAQWASVDELRRSLPMVAKALSQIIAERRRQGVALFRKFAEAQEGVRHG
;
A
#
# COMPACT_ATOMS: atom_id res chain seq x y z
N MET A 1 27.62 -6.20 14.51
CA MET A 1 27.98 -6.53 13.11
C MET A 1 28.61 -5.29 12.49
N SER A 2 29.77 -5.41 11.85
CA SER A 2 30.38 -4.34 11.07
C SER A 2 30.84 -4.92 9.72
N CYS A 3 30.72 -4.12 8.65
CA CYS A 3 31.27 -4.45 7.35
C CYS A 3 32.03 -3.22 6.81
N ARG A 4 33.04 -3.46 5.97
CA ARG A 4 33.73 -2.40 5.26
C ARG A 4 33.16 -2.33 3.86
N LEU A 5 32.84 -1.12 3.42
CA LEU A 5 32.35 -0.83 2.08
C LEU A 5 33.39 0.05 1.36
N PRO A 6 33.70 -0.22 0.09
CA PRO A 6 34.34 0.75 -0.80
C PRO A 6 33.59 2.09 -0.81
N ALA A 7 34.30 3.18 -1.14
CA ALA A 7 33.72 4.52 -1.14
C ALA A 7 32.52 4.65 -2.08
N GLU A 8 32.58 3.99 -3.24
CA GLU A 8 31.47 3.96 -4.21
C GLU A 8 30.23 3.26 -3.68
N GLU A 9 30.39 2.12 -2.99
CA GLU A 9 29.29 1.39 -2.37
C GLU A 9 28.67 2.19 -1.21
N LEU A 10 29.50 2.90 -0.44
CA LEU A 10 29.02 3.78 0.62
C LEU A 10 28.20 4.94 0.06
N HIS A 11 28.63 5.54 -1.06
CA HIS A 11 27.86 6.60 -1.74
C HIS A 11 26.54 6.07 -2.30
N ALA A 12 26.54 4.90 -2.94
CA ALA A 12 25.33 4.26 -3.43
C ALA A 12 24.35 3.95 -2.28
N PHE A 13 24.87 3.48 -1.16
CA PHE A 13 24.07 3.21 0.04
C PHE A 13 23.48 4.49 0.66
N ASP A 14 24.24 5.59 0.72
CA ASP A 14 23.73 6.88 1.22
C ASP A 14 22.63 7.46 0.30
N ALA A 15 22.78 7.30 -1.02
CA ALA A 15 21.74 7.66 -1.99
C ALA A 15 20.45 6.83 -1.77
N LEU A 16 20.59 5.52 -1.57
CA LEU A 16 19.48 4.63 -1.24
C LEU A 16 18.81 5.02 0.09
N CYS A 17 19.60 5.32 1.13
CA CYS A 17 19.09 5.81 2.42
C CYS A 17 18.24 7.07 2.24
N THR A 18 18.65 7.97 1.35
CA THR A 18 17.91 9.21 1.03
C THR A 18 16.58 8.90 0.35
N GLN A 19 16.58 8.00 -0.65
CA GLN A 19 15.37 7.61 -1.38
C GLN A 19 14.34 6.88 -0.48
N LEU A 20 14.82 5.98 0.37
CA LEU A 20 14.00 5.33 1.40
C LEU A 20 13.59 6.30 2.52
N GLY A 21 14.28 7.44 2.61
CA GLY A 21 14.06 8.47 3.60
C GLY A 21 14.40 8.00 5.02
N ALA A 22 15.44 7.17 5.12
CA ALA A 22 16.02 6.66 6.35
C ALA A 22 16.56 7.79 7.21
N LYS A 23 16.40 7.68 8.53
CA LYS A 23 16.85 8.72 9.48
C LYS A 23 18.34 8.63 9.81
N SER A 24 18.97 7.49 9.51
CA SER A 24 20.40 7.24 9.74
C SER A 24 20.86 6.05 8.90
N ARG A 25 22.18 5.86 8.77
CA ARG A 25 22.74 4.67 8.10
C ARG A 25 22.27 3.36 8.74
N SER A 26 22.17 3.31 10.08
CA SER A 26 21.64 2.13 10.78
C SER A 26 20.17 1.86 10.46
N ASP A 27 19.39 2.91 10.22
CA ASP A 27 18.00 2.79 9.75
C ASP A 27 17.95 2.27 8.30
N GLY A 28 18.84 2.78 7.44
CA GLY A 28 19.01 2.29 6.07
C GLY A 28 19.40 0.82 6.00
N VAL A 29 20.37 0.37 6.83
CA VAL A 29 20.76 -1.05 6.91
C VAL A 29 19.56 -1.91 7.31
N ARG A 30 18.77 -1.46 8.31
CA ARG A 30 17.55 -2.17 8.71
C ARG A 30 16.54 -2.28 7.57
N SER A 31 16.35 -1.22 6.79
CA SER A 31 15.48 -1.25 5.60
C SER A 31 16.01 -2.21 4.54
N VAL A 32 17.31 -2.20 4.23
CA VAL A 32 17.91 -3.12 3.25
C VAL A 32 17.76 -4.57 3.69
N VAL A 33 18.02 -4.88 4.97
CA VAL A 33 17.83 -6.24 5.51
C VAL A 33 16.38 -6.67 5.41
N ARG A 34 15.43 -5.78 5.73
CA ARG A 34 14.00 -6.06 5.59
C ARG A 34 13.61 -6.30 4.13
N MET A 35 14.06 -5.47 3.19
CA MET A 35 13.84 -5.66 1.75
C MET A 35 14.37 -7.01 1.28
N ALA A 36 15.62 -7.36 1.64
CA ALA A 36 16.25 -8.62 1.27
C ALA A 36 15.53 -9.84 1.90
N SER A 37 14.85 -9.65 3.03
CA SER A 37 14.10 -10.69 3.72
C SER A 37 12.63 -10.78 3.27
N GLY A 38 12.19 -9.96 2.31
CA GLY A 38 10.83 -9.99 1.78
C GLY A 38 9.81 -9.16 2.57
N PHE A 39 10.26 -8.26 3.45
CA PHE A 39 9.35 -7.29 4.07
C PHE A 39 8.92 -6.25 3.05
N LEU A 40 7.67 -5.79 3.18
CA LEU A 40 7.15 -4.71 2.37
C LEU A 40 7.77 -3.37 2.79
N GLU A 41 8.64 -2.83 1.94
CA GLU A 41 9.32 -1.54 2.11
C GLU A 41 9.00 -0.64 0.92
N PHE A 42 8.53 0.58 1.20
CA PHE A 42 8.23 1.59 0.18
C PHE A 42 9.14 2.78 0.35
N SER A 43 9.55 3.39 -0.76
CA SER A 43 10.13 4.72 -0.74
C SER A 43 9.14 5.74 -0.14
N ARG A 44 9.64 6.90 0.29
CA ARG A 44 8.75 7.99 0.74
C ARG A 44 7.79 8.43 -0.37
N GLU A 45 8.29 8.45 -1.60
CA GLU A 45 7.53 8.83 -2.78
C GLU A 45 6.39 7.85 -3.07
N ASP A 46 6.69 6.55 -3.14
CA ASP A 46 5.66 5.53 -3.39
C ASP A 46 4.60 5.50 -2.29
N SER A 47 5.02 5.73 -1.05
CA SER A 47 4.08 5.85 0.08
C SER A 47 3.14 7.05 -0.08
N ALA A 48 3.64 8.19 -0.57
CA ALA A 48 2.81 9.37 -0.82
C ALA A 48 1.82 9.12 -1.96
N ARG A 49 2.29 8.51 -3.06
CA ARG A 49 1.45 8.13 -4.20
C ARG A 49 0.34 7.17 -3.79
N LEU A 50 0.62 6.19 -2.93
CA LEU A 50 -0.42 5.27 -2.41
C LEU A 50 -1.46 6.01 -1.57
N GLU A 51 -1.06 7.01 -0.79
CA GLU A 51 -2.01 7.84 -0.03
C GLU A 51 -2.88 8.71 -0.93
N GLU A 52 -2.32 9.24 -2.01
CA GLU A 52 -3.08 9.98 -3.03
C GLU A 52 -4.10 9.08 -3.72
N ILE A 53 -3.70 7.88 -4.15
CA ILE A 53 -4.63 6.91 -4.78
C ILE A 53 -5.77 6.57 -3.82
N ARG A 54 -5.47 6.31 -2.54
CA ARG A 54 -6.50 6.04 -1.51
C ARG A 54 -7.49 7.21 -1.41
N TYR A 55 -6.98 8.44 -1.42
CA TYR A 55 -7.80 9.64 -1.30
C TYR A 55 -8.71 9.83 -2.52
N GLU A 56 -8.17 9.66 -3.73
CA GLU A 56 -8.96 9.76 -4.97
C GLU A 56 -10.04 8.67 -5.06
N LEU A 57 -9.74 7.44 -4.64
CA LEU A 57 -10.76 6.39 -4.54
C LEU A 57 -11.89 6.75 -3.56
N GLY A 58 -11.56 7.44 -2.46
CA GLY A 58 -12.54 7.98 -1.53
C GLY A 58 -13.50 8.97 -2.21
N LYS A 59 -12.95 9.92 -2.99
CA LYS A 59 -13.76 10.88 -3.76
C LYS A 59 -14.66 10.20 -4.78
N ILE A 60 -14.13 9.21 -5.52
CA ILE A 60 -14.92 8.44 -6.48
C ILE A 60 -16.07 7.73 -5.76
N GLY A 61 -15.81 7.11 -4.59
CA GLY A 61 -16.84 6.49 -3.77
C GLY A 61 -17.94 7.47 -3.32
N THR A 62 -17.57 8.68 -2.90
CA THR A 62 -18.52 9.75 -2.57
C THR A 62 -19.39 10.12 -3.77
N ASN A 63 -18.79 10.30 -4.95
CA ASN A 63 -19.52 10.64 -6.17
C ASN A 63 -20.49 9.53 -6.59
N VAL A 64 -20.07 8.26 -6.54
CA VAL A 64 -20.92 7.11 -6.83
C VAL A 64 -22.12 7.04 -5.87
N ASN A 65 -21.91 7.29 -4.57
CA ASN A 65 -23.00 7.35 -3.60
C ASN A 65 -23.98 8.51 -3.88
N GLN A 66 -23.48 9.67 -4.32
CA GLN A 66 -24.32 10.80 -4.71
C GLN A 66 -25.17 10.48 -5.94
N ILE A 67 -24.60 9.81 -6.95
CA ILE A 67 -25.33 9.34 -8.13
C ILE A 67 -26.46 8.40 -7.71
N ALA A 68 -26.17 7.40 -6.87
CA ALA A 68 -27.18 6.48 -6.37
C ALA A 68 -28.31 7.21 -5.60
N LEU A 69 -27.95 8.20 -4.78
CA LEU A 69 -28.92 8.99 -4.02
C LEU A 69 -29.79 9.88 -4.93
N ALA A 70 -29.20 10.49 -5.96
CA ALA A 70 -29.93 11.30 -6.94
C ALA A 70 -30.91 10.43 -7.75
N ALA A 71 -30.47 9.23 -8.15
CA ALA A 71 -31.31 8.27 -8.87
C ALA A 71 -32.48 7.77 -8.00
N ASN A 72 -32.22 7.42 -6.74
CA ASN A 72 -33.27 7.05 -5.77
C ASN A 72 -34.30 8.16 -5.53
N ARG A 73 -33.91 9.43 -5.69
CA ARG A 73 -34.80 10.59 -5.56
C ARG A 73 -35.50 10.97 -6.87
N GLY A 74 -35.36 10.17 -7.92
CA GLY A 74 -35.92 10.44 -9.25
C GLY A 74 -35.26 11.60 -10.00
N ARG A 75 -34.11 12.11 -9.52
CA ARG A 75 -33.39 13.24 -10.12
C ARG A 75 -32.41 12.83 -11.22
N ALA A 76 -32.13 11.54 -11.32
CA ALA A 76 -31.29 10.95 -12.35
C ALA A 76 -31.92 9.61 -12.79
N PRO A 77 -32.72 9.58 -13.87
CA PRO A 77 -33.31 8.33 -14.32
C PRO A 77 -32.20 7.36 -14.75
N MET A 78 -32.29 6.12 -14.30
CA MET A 78 -31.31 5.08 -14.59
C MET A 78 -31.98 3.83 -15.13
N VAL A 79 -31.39 3.25 -16.18
CA VAL A 79 -31.77 1.92 -16.67
C VAL A 79 -31.14 0.82 -15.80
N LYS A 80 -31.70 -0.39 -15.86
CA LYS A 80 -31.25 -1.54 -15.05
C LYS A 80 -29.73 -1.80 -15.14
N ALA A 81 -29.14 -1.64 -16.32
CA ALA A 81 -27.70 -1.81 -16.52
C ALA A 81 -26.86 -0.78 -15.73
N GLN A 82 -27.31 0.48 -15.67
CA GLN A 82 -26.61 1.53 -14.93
C GLN A 82 -26.68 1.29 -13.41
N TRP A 83 -27.83 0.80 -12.92
CA TRP A 83 -27.96 0.39 -11.52
C TRP A 83 -27.00 -0.74 -11.16
N ALA A 84 -26.87 -1.75 -12.01
CA ALA A 84 -25.91 -2.84 -11.79
C ALA A 84 -24.47 -2.32 -11.66
N SER A 85 -24.04 -1.42 -12.55
CA SER A 85 -22.70 -0.81 -12.49
C SER A 85 -22.50 0.07 -11.25
N VAL A 86 -23.50 0.88 -10.87
CA VAL A 86 -23.43 1.69 -9.64
C VAL A 86 -23.31 0.80 -8.41
N ASP A 87 -24.11 -0.25 -8.31
CA ASP A 87 -24.07 -1.17 -7.18
C ASP A 87 -22.75 -1.94 -7.11
N GLU A 88 -22.20 -2.33 -8.26
CA GLU A 88 -20.87 -2.94 -8.34
C GLU A 88 -19.78 -1.98 -7.80
N LEU A 89 -19.78 -0.72 -8.25
CA LEU A 89 -18.83 0.29 -7.78
C LEU A 89 -18.98 0.56 -6.28
N ARG A 90 -20.21 0.62 -5.76
CA ARG A 90 -20.47 0.80 -4.32
C ARG A 90 -19.96 -0.35 -3.47
N ARG A 91 -19.90 -1.56 -4.03
CA ARG A 91 -19.33 -2.74 -3.37
C ARG A 91 -17.81 -2.79 -3.49
N SER A 92 -17.24 -2.49 -4.66
CA SER A 92 -15.81 -2.67 -4.94
C SER A 92 -14.92 -1.55 -4.40
N LEU A 93 -15.33 -0.29 -4.52
CA LEU A 93 -14.51 0.86 -4.11
C LEU A 93 -14.11 0.82 -2.63
N PRO A 94 -15.01 0.50 -1.67
CA PRO A 94 -14.61 0.36 -0.27
C PRO A 94 -13.60 -0.77 -0.03
N MET A 95 -13.69 -1.88 -0.78
CA MET A 95 -12.75 -2.99 -0.66
C MET A 95 -11.34 -2.58 -1.11
N VAL A 96 -11.23 -1.89 -2.24
CA VAL A 96 -9.94 -1.39 -2.75
C VAL A 96 -9.35 -0.35 -1.81
N ALA A 97 -10.15 0.61 -1.34
CA ALA A 97 -9.71 1.62 -0.37
C ALA A 97 -9.22 0.99 0.95
N LYS A 98 -9.91 -0.07 1.41
CA LYS A 98 -9.50 -0.84 2.60
C LYS A 98 -8.18 -1.57 2.38
N ALA A 99 -8.01 -2.23 1.23
CA ALA A 99 -6.78 -2.94 0.89
C ALA A 99 -5.59 -1.96 0.85
N LEU A 100 -5.74 -0.80 0.20
CA LEU A 100 -4.71 0.24 0.18
C LEU A 100 -4.41 0.77 1.59
N SER A 101 -5.43 0.97 2.42
CA SER A 101 -5.24 1.39 3.82
C SER A 101 -4.46 0.35 4.62
N GLN A 102 -4.67 -0.95 4.38
CA GLN A 102 -3.91 -2.02 5.01
C GLN A 102 -2.45 -2.04 4.55
N ILE A 103 -2.20 -1.86 3.25
CA ILE A 103 -0.84 -1.76 2.68
C ILE A 103 -0.08 -0.59 3.32
N ILE A 104 -0.73 0.57 3.41
CA ILE A 104 -0.14 1.79 3.99
C ILE A 104 0.09 1.65 5.50
N ALA A 105 -0.86 1.06 6.22
CA ALA A 105 -0.70 0.78 7.65
C ALA A 105 0.43 -0.21 7.90
N GLU A 106 0.61 -1.19 7.02
CA GLU A 106 1.69 -2.16 7.12
C GLU A 106 3.07 -1.53 6.94
N ARG A 107 3.19 -0.59 6.00
CA ARG A 107 4.40 0.23 5.87
C ARG A 107 4.72 0.99 7.15
N ARG A 108 3.71 1.56 7.83
CA ARG A 108 3.92 2.23 9.14
C ARG A 108 4.43 1.25 10.22
N ARG A 109 4.07 -0.03 10.11
CA ARG A 109 4.56 -1.13 10.97
C ARG A 109 5.84 -1.78 10.46
N GLN A 110 6.53 -1.18 9.47
CA GLN A 110 7.76 -1.71 8.88
C GLN A 110 7.63 -3.14 8.32
N GLY A 111 6.45 -3.50 7.78
CA GLY A 111 6.25 -4.78 7.10
C GLY A 111 6.13 -6.01 8.01
N VAL A 112 6.09 -5.84 9.34
CA VAL A 112 6.21 -6.93 10.32
C VAL A 112 5.07 -7.95 10.27
N ALA A 113 3.82 -7.50 10.18
CA ALA A 113 2.66 -8.39 10.19
C ALA A 113 2.48 -9.12 8.85
N LEU A 114 2.76 -8.47 7.71
CA LEU A 114 2.78 -9.16 6.42
C LEU A 114 3.93 -10.16 6.32
N PHE A 115 5.12 -9.79 6.80
CA PHE A 115 6.25 -10.72 6.86
C PHE A 115 5.95 -11.93 7.72
N ARG A 116 5.34 -11.75 8.90
CA ARG A 116 4.96 -12.87 9.77
C ARG A 116 4.03 -13.86 9.06
N LYS A 117 2.97 -13.35 8.40
CA LYS A 117 2.07 -14.19 7.60
C LYS A 117 2.78 -14.92 6.47
N PHE A 118 3.72 -14.24 5.79
CA PHE A 118 4.53 -14.84 4.74
C PHE A 118 5.43 -15.95 5.29
N ALA A 119 6.11 -15.70 6.41
CA ALA A 119 6.96 -16.69 7.07
C ALA A 119 6.16 -17.91 7.54
N GLU A 120 5.00 -17.71 8.19
CA GLU A 120 4.07 -18.78 8.59
C GLU A 120 3.61 -19.61 7.38
N ALA A 121 3.31 -18.98 6.25
CA ALA A 121 2.93 -19.68 5.02
C ALA A 121 4.09 -20.49 4.43
N GLN A 122 5.33 -19.98 4.47
CA GLN A 122 6.52 -20.69 4.00
C GLN A 122 6.88 -21.88 4.90
N GLU A 123 6.68 -21.77 6.21
CA GLU A 123 6.86 -22.88 7.16
C GLU A 123 5.80 -23.97 6.96
N GLY A 124 4.54 -23.60 6.73
CA GLY A 124 3.45 -24.54 6.42
C GLY A 124 3.69 -25.34 5.13
N VAL A 125 4.33 -24.75 4.12
CA VAL A 125 4.71 -25.43 2.86
C VAL A 125 5.90 -26.37 3.04
N ARG A 126 6.76 -26.15 4.03
CA ARG A 126 7.92 -27.02 4.32
C ARG A 126 7.57 -28.28 5.12
N HIS A 127 6.40 -28.31 5.73
CA HIS A 127 5.96 -29.39 6.63
C HIS A 127 4.72 -30.16 6.12
N GLY A 128 4.28 -29.92 4.89
CA GLY A 128 3.23 -30.67 4.19
C GLY A 128 3.77 -31.32 2.93
#